data_AF-A0A1H1MF43-F1
#
_entry.id   AF-A0A1H1MF43-F1
#
_cell.length_a   1.000
_cell.length_b   1.000
_cell.length_c   1.000
_cell.angle_alpha   90.00
_cell.angle_beta   90.00
_cell.angle_gamma   90.00
#
_symmetry.space_group_name_H-M   'P 1'
#
loop_
_entity.id
_entity.type
_entity.pdbx_description
1 polymer ?
#
loop_
_entity_poly.entity_id
_entity_poly.type
_entity_poly.pdbx_seq_one_letter_code
_entity_poly.pdbx_strand_id
1 'polypeptide(L)'
;MSVTWRRGSAAARAVESRTDVARAAATREDDAAATVHRVAALVAGGLPLERAWAVLGTDAGAVAERAGGALVTAVLDVARRTGAPMAPTLERLAGLLREQAAQRRALQTALAGPKATARLVMVLPVVGLGFGLALGLDVLGAALGGGLGTMSVLAGAALLVAAWAWSRAIVRRAARGDPAPGIALDLVAVALAGGGAADRARAVAASALADAGVVAGGWDEVDAALDLARRAGVPVRGLLLAEATAARMRARLDGEARAQRAAVQLALPLGACVLPAFSLLVIVPLVVSMLEGALTPLG
;
A
#
# COMPACT_ATOMS: atom_id res chain seq x y z
N MET A 1 16.05 -19.19 35.43
CA MET A 1 15.17 -19.74 34.38
C MET A 1 14.22 -18.67 33.81
N SER A 2 14.73 -17.56 33.25
CA SER A 2 13.92 -16.37 32.89
C SER A 2 14.06 -15.88 31.43
N VAL A 3 14.56 -16.73 30.52
CA VAL A 3 14.98 -16.28 29.17
C VAL A 3 13.93 -16.54 28.07
N THR A 4 12.95 -17.43 28.28
CA THR A 4 12.04 -17.89 27.21
C THR A 4 10.84 -16.94 26.96
N TRP A 5 10.40 -16.15 27.94
CA TRP A 5 9.31 -15.18 27.76
C TRP A 5 9.69 -13.97 26.88
N ARG A 6 11.00 -13.70 26.71
CA ARG A 6 11.51 -12.54 25.94
C ARG A 6 11.40 -12.67 24.43
N ARG A 7 11.24 -13.89 23.88
CA ARG A 7 11.17 -14.12 22.41
C ARG A 7 9.75 -14.09 21.85
N GLY A 8 8.74 -14.54 22.61
CA GLY A 8 7.32 -14.38 22.23
C GLY A 8 6.91 -12.90 22.11
N SER A 9 7.47 -12.05 22.97
CA SER A 9 7.29 -10.60 22.87
C SER A 9 7.98 -10.00 21.64
N ALA A 10 9.04 -10.61 21.09
CA ALA A 10 9.76 -10.04 19.95
C ALA A 10 8.98 -10.18 18.62
N ALA A 11 8.33 -11.33 18.39
CA ALA A 11 7.47 -11.52 17.23
C ALA A 11 6.16 -10.72 17.31
N ALA A 12 5.57 -10.63 18.51
CA ALA A 12 4.43 -9.75 18.76
C ALA A 12 4.78 -8.26 18.53
N ARG A 13 5.91 -7.80 19.10
CA ARG A 13 6.44 -6.43 18.91
C ARG A 13 6.80 -6.12 17.46
N ALA A 14 7.32 -7.09 16.70
CA ALA A 14 7.66 -6.88 15.28
C ALA A 14 6.45 -6.78 14.36
N VAL A 15 5.30 -7.35 14.75
CA VAL A 15 4.05 -7.16 14.01
C VAL A 15 3.36 -5.87 14.44
N GLU A 16 3.36 -5.56 15.73
CA GLU A 16 2.84 -4.31 16.29
C GLU A 16 3.58 -3.10 15.72
N SER A 17 4.92 -3.17 15.63
CA SER A 17 5.73 -2.13 14.98
C SER A 17 5.40 -1.94 13.50
N ARG A 18 5.05 -3.01 12.76
CA ARG A 18 4.64 -2.88 11.34
C ARG A 18 3.28 -2.23 11.19
N THR A 19 2.32 -2.56 12.06
CA THR A 19 1.02 -1.89 12.08
C THR A 19 1.14 -0.41 12.46
N ASP A 20 2.03 -0.09 13.40
CA ASP A 20 2.28 1.29 13.81
C ASP A 20 2.98 2.10 12.71
N VAL A 21 3.95 1.51 12.01
CA VAL A 21 4.60 2.15 10.85
C VAL A 21 3.60 2.41 9.72
N ALA A 22 2.69 1.47 9.44
CA ALA A 22 1.65 1.65 8.43
C ALA A 22 0.61 2.71 8.82
N ARG A 23 0.22 2.75 10.10
CA ARG A 23 -0.67 3.79 10.64
C ARG A 23 0.00 5.16 10.60
N ALA A 24 1.27 5.25 11.01
CA ALA A 24 2.07 6.48 10.97
C ALA A 24 2.33 6.98 9.54
N ALA A 25 2.36 6.09 8.55
CA ALA A 25 2.41 6.49 7.13
C ALA A 25 1.07 7.07 6.67
N ALA A 26 -0.04 6.41 7.01
CA ALA A 26 -1.38 6.88 6.66
C ALA A 26 -1.74 8.22 7.32
N THR A 27 -1.26 8.49 8.54
CA THR A 27 -1.43 9.79 9.19
C THR A 27 -0.60 10.87 8.52
N ARG A 28 0.66 10.57 8.15
CA ARG A 28 1.52 11.52 7.43
C ARG A 28 0.93 11.98 6.10
N GLU A 29 0.27 11.09 5.37
CA GLU A 29 -0.40 11.42 4.10
C GLU A 29 -1.64 12.31 4.30
N ASP A 30 -2.45 12.05 5.33
CA ASP A 30 -3.57 12.93 5.70
C ASP A 30 -3.08 14.32 6.10
N ASP A 31 -2.04 14.37 6.93
CA ASP A 31 -1.45 15.63 7.38
C ASP A 31 -0.91 16.43 6.20
N ALA A 32 -0.31 15.77 5.21
CA ALA A 32 0.15 16.41 3.98
C ALA A 32 -1.04 16.99 3.20
N ALA A 33 -2.10 16.22 2.99
CA ALA A 33 -3.29 16.68 2.26
C ALA A 33 -4.01 17.84 2.97
N ALA A 34 -4.13 17.77 4.30
CA ALA A 34 -4.66 18.84 5.13
C ALA A 34 -3.78 20.11 5.09
N THR A 35 -2.46 19.94 5.05
CA THR A 35 -1.52 21.05 4.93
C THR A 35 -1.65 21.74 3.57
N VAL A 36 -1.67 20.99 2.46
CA VAL A 36 -1.90 21.57 1.12
C VAL A 36 -3.23 22.32 1.06
N HIS A 37 -4.29 21.77 1.66
CA HIS A 37 -5.58 22.46 1.70
C HIS A 37 -5.54 23.77 2.49
N ARG A 38 -4.84 23.80 3.64
CA ARG A 38 -4.65 25.04 4.41
C ARG A 38 -3.85 26.07 3.61
N VAL A 39 -2.80 25.68 2.90
CA VAL A 39 -2.07 26.57 1.98
C VAL A 39 -2.99 27.10 0.89
N ALA A 40 -3.80 26.23 0.28
CA ALA A 40 -4.74 26.62 -0.74
C ALA A 40 -5.72 27.70 -0.24
N ALA A 41 -6.27 27.51 0.97
CA ALA A 41 -7.17 28.48 1.60
C ALA A 41 -6.47 29.82 1.90
N LEU A 42 -5.21 29.80 2.37
CA LEU A 42 -4.43 31.03 2.60
C LEU A 42 -4.16 31.77 1.28
N VAL A 43 -3.78 31.04 0.22
CA VAL A 43 -3.53 31.62 -1.11
C VAL A 43 -4.82 32.17 -1.73
N ALA A 44 -5.95 31.48 -1.54
CA ALA A 44 -7.26 31.99 -1.94
C ALA A 44 -7.64 33.28 -1.19
N GLY A 45 -7.22 33.41 0.07
CA GLY A 45 -7.34 34.64 0.87
C GLY A 45 -6.37 35.77 0.47
N GLY A 46 -5.59 35.61 -0.60
CA GLY A 46 -4.67 36.62 -1.12
C GLY A 46 -3.25 36.56 -0.53
N LEU A 47 -2.94 35.57 0.30
CA LEU A 47 -1.58 35.40 0.82
C LEU A 47 -0.65 34.84 -0.30
N PRO A 48 0.53 35.44 -0.54
CA PRO A 48 1.51 34.85 -1.45
C PRO A 48 1.91 33.43 -1.02
N LEU A 49 2.14 32.53 -1.97
CA LEU A 49 2.42 31.11 -1.72
C LEU A 49 3.55 30.90 -0.70
N GLU A 50 4.68 31.58 -0.86
CA GLU A 50 5.83 31.46 0.05
C GLU A 50 5.50 31.89 1.48
N ARG A 51 4.64 32.90 1.64
CA ARG A 51 4.20 33.35 2.96
C ARG A 51 3.19 32.38 3.56
N ALA A 52 2.33 31.76 2.74
CA ALA A 52 1.41 30.72 3.20
C ALA A 52 2.17 29.49 3.74
N TRP A 53 3.26 29.08 3.08
CA TRP A 53 4.17 28.05 3.56
C TRP A 53 4.81 28.43 4.91
N ALA A 54 5.37 29.64 5.00
CA ALA A 54 6.01 30.14 6.21
C ALA A 54 5.05 30.21 7.42
N VAL A 55 3.80 30.66 7.22
CA VAL A 55 2.76 30.71 8.27
C VAL A 55 2.46 29.32 8.85
N LEU A 56 2.52 28.28 8.01
CA LEU A 56 2.29 26.91 8.43
C LEU A 56 3.56 26.19 8.92
N GLY A 57 4.73 26.86 8.90
CA GLY A 57 5.99 26.29 9.33
C GLY A 57 6.43 25.07 8.52
N THR A 58 6.09 25.03 7.23
CA THR A 58 6.39 23.93 6.30
C THR A 58 6.69 24.48 4.92
N ASP A 59 7.22 23.66 4.02
CA ASP A 59 7.39 24.00 2.61
C ASP A 59 6.84 22.89 1.71
N ALA A 60 6.95 23.12 0.40
CA ALA A 60 6.55 22.16 -0.62
C ALA A 60 7.34 20.84 -0.54
N GLY A 61 8.63 20.90 -0.19
CA GLY A 61 9.51 19.73 -0.08
C GLY A 61 9.11 18.80 1.06
N ALA A 62 8.86 19.34 2.24
CA ALA A 62 8.41 18.60 3.40
C ALA A 62 7.01 18.00 3.20
N VAL A 63 6.11 18.70 2.49
CA VAL A 63 4.82 18.11 2.09
C VAL A 63 5.02 16.99 1.06
N ALA A 64 5.89 17.20 0.08
CA ALA A 64 6.31 16.19 -0.87
C ALA A 64 6.79 14.92 -0.14
N GLU A 65 7.75 15.01 0.77
CA GLU A 65 8.27 13.85 1.51
C GLU A 65 7.17 13.07 2.27
N ARG A 66 6.18 13.78 2.83
CA ARG A 66 5.05 13.15 3.53
C ARG A 66 4.04 12.51 2.59
N ALA A 67 3.85 13.07 1.40
CA ALA A 67 2.84 12.66 0.41
C ALA A 67 3.35 11.74 -0.72
N GLY A 68 4.65 11.43 -0.78
CA GLY A 68 5.23 10.66 -1.89
C GLY A 68 5.79 11.51 -3.04
N GLY A 69 6.07 12.79 -2.77
CA GLY A 69 7.14 13.58 -3.37
C GLY A 69 6.84 14.14 -4.74
N ALA A 70 6.88 13.24 -5.71
CA ALA A 70 6.96 13.56 -7.13
C ALA A 70 5.69 14.27 -7.64
N LEU A 71 4.52 13.92 -7.12
CA LEU A 71 3.24 14.50 -7.54
C LEU A 71 3.10 15.99 -7.18
N VAL A 72 3.48 16.35 -5.95
CA VAL A 72 3.40 17.74 -5.46
C VAL A 72 4.31 18.63 -6.31
N THR A 73 5.54 18.17 -6.56
CA THR A 73 6.52 18.86 -7.40
C THR A 73 5.99 19.05 -8.82
N ALA A 74 5.47 18.00 -9.46
CA ALA A 74 4.93 18.08 -10.83
C ALA A 74 3.78 19.10 -10.94
N VAL A 75 2.83 19.09 -10.01
CA VAL A 75 1.67 20.01 -10.02
C VAL A 75 2.10 21.47 -9.85
N LEU A 76 2.98 21.75 -8.88
CA LEU A 76 3.49 23.10 -8.67
C LEU A 76 4.34 23.58 -9.85
N ASP A 77 5.08 22.68 -10.47
CA ASP A 77 5.91 22.99 -11.63
C ASP A 77 5.07 23.32 -12.87
N VAL A 78 4.01 22.56 -13.15
CA VAL A 78 3.04 22.91 -14.19
C VAL A 78 2.45 24.29 -13.93
N ALA A 79 1.97 24.56 -12.71
CA ALA A 79 1.37 25.86 -12.38
C ALA A 79 2.33 27.03 -12.59
N ARG A 80 3.61 26.87 -12.23
CA ARG A 80 4.66 27.88 -12.46
C ARG A 80 4.96 28.06 -13.95
N ARG A 81 5.11 26.97 -14.71
CA ARG A 81 5.41 27.01 -16.16
C ARG A 81 4.29 27.64 -16.99
N THR A 82 3.03 27.51 -16.55
CA THR A 82 1.87 28.01 -17.32
C THR A 82 1.21 29.25 -16.72
N GLY A 83 1.61 29.68 -15.51
CA GLY A 83 0.93 30.77 -14.80
C GLY A 83 -0.49 30.40 -14.34
N ALA A 84 -0.77 29.11 -14.13
CA ALA A 84 -2.09 28.68 -13.66
C ALA A 84 -2.41 29.25 -12.27
N PRO A 85 -3.67 29.60 -11.98
CA PRO A 85 -4.06 30.14 -10.68
C PRO A 85 -3.73 29.13 -9.56
N MET A 86 -2.91 29.56 -8.60
CA MET A 86 -2.30 28.68 -7.60
C MET A 86 -3.32 28.12 -6.60
N ALA A 87 -4.27 28.95 -6.13
CA ALA A 87 -5.31 28.53 -5.20
C ALA A 87 -6.12 27.30 -5.69
N PRO A 88 -6.80 27.33 -6.85
CA PRO A 88 -7.56 26.17 -7.34
C PRO A 88 -6.65 24.99 -7.72
N THR A 89 -5.39 25.24 -8.06
CA THR A 89 -4.41 24.17 -8.32
C THR A 89 -4.05 23.42 -7.05
N LEU A 90 -3.80 24.13 -5.95
CA LEU A 90 -3.53 23.55 -4.63
C LEU A 90 -4.77 22.84 -4.06
N GLU A 91 -5.97 23.37 -4.26
CA GLU A 91 -7.21 22.70 -3.87
C GLU A 91 -7.36 21.34 -4.57
N ARG A 92 -7.08 21.30 -5.87
CA ARG A 92 -7.09 20.06 -6.66
C ARG A 92 -6.02 19.08 -6.19
N LEU A 93 -4.80 19.56 -5.90
CA LEU A 93 -3.74 18.74 -5.32
C LEU A 93 -4.14 18.18 -3.95
N ALA A 94 -4.74 18.99 -3.09
CA ALA A 94 -5.25 18.53 -1.80
C ALA A 94 -6.34 17.45 -1.97
N GLY A 95 -7.23 17.61 -2.95
CA GLY A 95 -8.21 16.59 -3.33
C GLY A 95 -7.55 15.27 -3.73
N LEU A 96 -6.58 15.32 -4.64
CA LEU A 96 -5.80 14.15 -5.10
C LEU A 96 -5.11 13.43 -3.93
N LEU A 97 -4.45 14.17 -3.04
CA LEU A 97 -3.77 13.58 -1.88
C LEU A 97 -4.74 12.95 -0.89
N ARG A 98 -5.90 13.57 -0.65
CA ARG A 98 -6.96 12.99 0.20
C ARG A 98 -7.51 11.70 -0.40
N GLU A 99 -7.75 11.68 -1.70
CA GLU A 99 -8.23 10.49 -2.40
C GLU A 99 -7.22 9.34 -2.31
N GLN A 100 -5.93 9.61 -2.52
CA GLN A 100 -4.86 8.62 -2.34
C GLN A 100 -4.83 8.05 -0.92
N ALA A 101 -4.91 8.94 0.08
CA ALA A 101 -4.91 8.55 1.49
C ALA A 101 -6.15 7.71 1.85
N ALA A 102 -7.33 8.09 1.35
CA ALA A 102 -8.57 7.35 1.51
C ALA A 102 -8.53 5.96 0.84
N GLN A 103 -7.98 5.84 -0.37
CA GLN A 103 -7.83 4.56 -1.06
C GLN A 103 -6.91 3.60 -0.28
N ARG A 104 -5.78 4.10 0.23
CA ARG A 104 -4.86 3.30 1.06
C ARG A 104 -5.55 2.81 2.33
N ARG A 105 -6.33 3.67 3.01
CA ARG A 105 -7.11 3.26 4.18
C ARG A 105 -8.17 2.22 3.84
N ALA A 106 -8.93 2.42 2.77
CA ALA A 106 -9.95 1.46 2.34
C ALA A 106 -9.34 0.07 2.10
N LEU A 107 -8.19 0.00 1.43
CA LEU A 107 -7.44 -1.26 1.24
C LEU A 107 -6.97 -1.87 2.57
N GLN A 108 -6.46 -1.05 3.50
CA GLN A 108 -6.04 -1.53 4.82
C GLN A 108 -7.22 -2.12 5.60
N THR A 109 -8.36 -1.43 5.61
CA THR A 109 -9.60 -1.88 6.27
C THR A 109 -10.13 -3.16 5.64
N ALA A 110 -10.22 -3.22 4.31
CA ALA A 110 -10.69 -4.41 3.58
C ALA A 110 -9.82 -5.66 3.87
N LEU A 111 -8.52 -5.47 4.05
CA LEU A 111 -7.58 -6.57 4.34
C LEU A 111 -7.42 -6.86 5.84
N ALA A 112 -8.03 -6.07 6.74
CA ALA A 112 -7.85 -6.24 8.18
C ALA A 112 -8.42 -7.58 8.67
N GLY A 113 -9.64 -7.92 8.25
CA GLY A 113 -10.29 -9.20 8.58
C GLY A 113 -9.48 -10.43 8.12
N PRO A 114 -9.17 -10.56 6.81
CA PRO A 114 -8.36 -11.66 6.28
C PRO A 114 -6.98 -11.76 6.91
N LYS A 115 -6.33 -10.64 7.26
CA LYS A 115 -5.03 -10.65 7.94
C LYS A 115 -5.13 -11.10 9.39
N ALA A 116 -6.20 -10.75 10.09
CA ALA A 116 -6.40 -11.14 11.48
C ALA A 116 -6.53 -12.67 11.61
N THR A 117 -7.35 -13.29 10.74
CA THR A 117 -7.52 -14.74 10.71
C THR A 117 -6.23 -15.44 10.28
N ALA A 118 -5.56 -14.92 9.24
CA ALA A 118 -4.25 -15.42 8.80
C ALA A 118 -3.23 -15.47 9.94
N ARG A 119 -3.18 -14.40 10.74
CA ARG A 119 -2.26 -14.27 11.86
C ARG A 119 -2.55 -15.30 12.96
N LEU A 120 -3.82 -15.54 13.27
CA LEU A 120 -4.22 -16.56 14.24
C LEU A 120 -3.74 -17.95 13.81
N VAL A 121 -3.98 -18.31 12.55
CA VAL A 121 -3.59 -19.61 11.98
C VAL A 121 -2.07 -19.73 11.89
N MET A 122 -1.34 -18.67 11.55
CA MET A 122 0.13 -18.68 11.52
C MET A 122 0.77 -18.82 12.91
N VAL A 123 0.09 -18.44 13.99
CA VAL A 123 0.59 -18.61 15.37
C VAL A 123 0.33 -20.02 15.89
N LEU A 124 -0.65 -20.74 15.33
CA LEU A 124 -1.07 -22.07 15.79
C LEU A 124 0.08 -23.11 15.83
N PRO A 125 0.97 -23.24 14.83
CA PRO A 125 2.08 -24.20 14.90
C PRO A 125 3.03 -23.91 16.06
N VAL A 126 3.26 -22.63 16.39
CA VAL A 126 4.12 -22.22 17.51
C VAL A 126 3.48 -22.60 18.84
N VAL A 127 2.17 -22.41 18.96
CA VAL A 127 1.40 -22.83 20.14
C VAL A 127 1.42 -24.36 20.29
N GLY A 128 1.22 -25.10 19.19
CA GLY A 128 1.28 -26.56 19.17
C GLY A 128 2.65 -27.10 19.59
N LEU A 129 3.74 -26.50 19.09
CA LEU A 129 5.11 -26.85 19.48
C LEU A 129 5.36 -26.57 20.98
N GLY A 130 4.85 -25.45 21.48
CA GLY A 130 4.91 -25.10 22.91
C GLY A 130 4.15 -26.09 23.80
N PHE A 131 3.00 -26.58 23.33
CA PHE A 131 2.21 -27.59 24.05
C PHE A 131 2.91 -28.95 24.09
N GLY A 132 3.54 -29.35 22.98
CA GLY A 132 4.34 -30.58 22.92
C GLY A 132 5.51 -30.57 23.91
N LEU A 133 6.21 -29.44 24.03
CA LEU A 133 7.25 -29.23 25.03
C LEU A 133 6.71 -29.27 26.47
N ALA A 134 5.52 -28.70 26.71
CA ALA A 134 4.88 -28.71 28.03
C ALA A 134 4.46 -30.11 28.49
N LEU A 135 4.15 -31.00 27.56
CA LEU A 135 3.88 -32.42 27.81
C LEU A 135 5.17 -33.25 28.05
N GLY A 136 6.34 -32.63 27.99
CA GLY A 136 7.64 -33.29 28.23
C GLY A 136 8.18 -34.09 27.04
N LEU A 137 7.63 -33.91 25.84
CA LEU A 137 8.14 -34.53 24.62
C LEU A 137 9.45 -33.86 24.21
N ASP A 138 10.46 -34.65 23.82
CA ASP A 138 11.73 -34.13 23.32
C ASP A 138 11.64 -33.66 21.86
N VAL A 139 10.75 -32.70 21.62
CA VAL A 139 10.49 -32.12 20.30
C VAL A 139 11.73 -31.41 19.76
N LEU A 140 12.55 -30.85 20.63
CA LEU A 140 13.79 -30.17 20.26
C LEU A 140 14.88 -31.18 19.87
N GLY A 141 15.00 -32.30 20.58
CA GLY A 141 15.86 -33.42 20.21
C GLY A 141 15.46 -34.03 18.87
N ALA A 142 14.17 -34.32 18.68
CA ALA A 142 13.66 -34.87 17.40
C ALA A 142 13.79 -33.86 16.22
N ALA A 143 13.68 -32.56 16.49
CA ALA A 143 13.82 -31.52 15.47
C ALA A 143 15.29 -31.22 15.10
N LEU A 144 16.22 -31.32 16.06
CA LEU A 144 17.64 -30.96 15.87
C LEU A 144 18.57 -32.17 15.75
N GLY A 145 18.08 -33.38 15.99
CA GLY A 145 18.85 -34.62 16.05
C GLY A 145 19.30 -35.19 14.69
N GLY A 146 18.95 -34.57 13.57
CA GLY A 146 19.48 -34.93 12.23
C GLY A 146 18.74 -36.06 11.51
N GLY A 147 17.53 -36.42 11.94
CA GLY A 147 16.70 -37.48 11.34
C GLY A 147 15.50 -36.99 10.52
N LEU A 148 14.50 -37.88 10.34
CA LEU A 148 13.24 -37.57 9.63
C LEU A 148 12.47 -36.40 10.27
N GLY A 149 12.58 -36.21 11.59
CA GLY A 149 11.99 -35.07 12.31
C GLY A 149 12.59 -33.71 11.90
N THR A 150 13.91 -33.65 11.70
CA THR A 150 14.57 -32.43 11.20
C THR A 150 14.13 -32.09 9.78
N MET A 151 14.03 -33.10 8.90
CA MET A 151 13.58 -32.89 7.52
C MET A 151 12.11 -32.43 7.45
N SER A 152 11.23 -32.96 8.29
CA SER A 152 9.83 -32.53 8.35
C SER A 152 9.71 -31.09 8.85
N VAL A 153 10.50 -30.72 9.88
CA VAL A 153 10.51 -29.35 10.42
C VAL A 153 11.03 -28.35 9.39
N LEU A 154 12.10 -28.67 8.67
CA LEU A 154 12.63 -27.83 7.59
C LEU A 154 11.61 -27.66 6.46
N ALA A 155 10.96 -28.75 6.04
CA ALA A 155 9.91 -28.72 5.01
C ALA A 155 8.70 -27.87 5.44
N GLY A 156 8.24 -28.03 6.68
CA GLY A 156 7.16 -27.22 7.24
C GLY A 156 7.52 -25.74 7.39
N ALA A 157 8.75 -25.42 7.79
CA ALA A 157 9.25 -24.05 7.84
C ALA A 157 9.32 -23.42 6.44
N ALA A 158 9.78 -24.17 5.44
CA ALA A 158 9.80 -23.71 4.05
C ALA A 158 8.38 -23.41 3.52
N LEU A 159 7.40 -24.27 3.83
CA LEU A 159 5.99 -24.03 3.48
C LEU A 159 5.42 -22.77 4.14
N LEU A 160 5.77 -22.49 5.40
CA LEU A 160 5.36 -21.25 6.07
C LEU A 160 5.97 -20.00 5.42
N VAL A 161 7.25 -20.06 5.04
CA VAL A 161 7.92 -18.97 4.32
C VAL A 161 7.26 -18.76 2.95
N ALA A 162 6.92 -19.83 2.24
CA ALA A 162 6.21 -19.77 0.97
C ALA A 162 4.81 -19.15 1.13
N ALA A 163 4.04 -19.58 2.14
CA ALA A 163 2.72 -19.02 2.47
C ALA A 163 2.79 -17.53 2.75
N TRP A 164 3.80 -17.10 3.52
CA TRP A 164 4.04 -15.70 3.84
C TRP A 164 4.44 -14.87 2.61
N ALA A 165 5.36 -15.38 1.79
CA ALA A 165 5.81 -14.72 0.56
C ALA A 165 4.66 -14.58 -0.45
N TRP A 166 3.84 -15.63 -0.60
CA TRP A 166 2.67 -15.62 -1.49
C TRP A 166 1.59 -14.65 -1.00
N SER A 167 1.25 -14.68 0.30
CA SER A 167 0.31 -13.73 0.90
C SER A 167 0.77 -12.29 0.74
N ARG A 168 2.08 -12.03 0.96
CA ARG A 168 2.67 -10.70 0.74
C ARG A 168 2.65 -10.31 -0.73
N ALA A 169 2.84 -11.25 -1.65
CA ALA A 169 2.71 -11.00 -3.08
C ALA A 169 1.28 -10.64 -3.49
N ILE A 170 0.26 -11.34 -2.99
CA ILE A 170 -1.16 -11.01 -3.23
C ILE A 170 -1.47 -9.59 -2.76
N VAL A 171 -1.11 -9.24 -1.52
CA VAL A 171 -1.34 -7.90 -0.96
C VAL A 171 -0.58 -6.82 -1.74
N ARG A 172 0.68 -7.07 -2.11
CA ARG A 172 1.44 -6.11 -2.94
C ARG A 172 0.80 -5.91 -4.31
N ARG A 173 0.35 -6.98 -4.97
CA ARG A 173 -0.34 -6.87 -6.26
C ARG A 173 -1.66 -6.10 -6.14
N ALA A 174 -2.43 -6.34 -5.09
CA ALA A 174 -3.65 -5.58 -4.81
C ALA A 174 -3.36 -4.08 -4.61
N ALA A 175 -2.24 -3.76 -3.96
CA ALA A 175 -1.81 -2.38 -3.70
C ALA A 175 -1.18 -1.65 -4.89
N ARG A 176 -0.80 -2.34 -5.98
CA ARG A 176 -0.16 -1.77 -7.18
C ARG A 176 -1.14 -1.02 -8.12
N GLY A 177 -2.16 -0.37 -7.58
CA GLY A 177 -3.04 0.48 -8.40
C GLY A 177 -2.28 1.68 -8.97
N ASP A 178 -2.87 2.33 -9.98
CA ASP A 178 -2.43 3.66 -10.43
C ASP A 178 -2.41 4.59 -9.20
N PRO A 179 -1.24 5.15 -8.83
CA PRO A 179 -1.13 6.02 -7.67
C PRO A 179 -1.87 7.34 -7.87
N ALA A 180 -2.09 7.81 -9.10
CA ALA A 180 -2.72 9.10 -9.37
C ALA A 180 -3.63 9.04 -10.61
N PRO A 181 -4.75 8.29 -10.54
CA PRO A 181 -5.65 8.14 -11.68
C PRO A 181 -6.22 9.50 -12.10
N GLY A 182 -6.18 9.77 -13.41
CA GLY A 182 -6.64 11.04 -13.98
C GLY A 182 -5.69 12.22 -13.81
N ILE A 183 -4.46 12.02 -13.29
CA ILE A 183 -3.52 13.12 -13.08
C ILE A 183 -3.10 13.83 -14.37
N ALA A 184 -2.95 13.09 -15.47
CA ALA A 184 -2.64 13.67 -16.77
C ALA A 184 -3.74 14.67 -17.19
N LEU A 185 -5.00 14.25 -17.12
CA LEU A 185 -6.18 15.09 -17.40
C LEU A 185 -6.22 16.33 -16.51
N ASP A 186 -5.97 16.17 -15.21
CA ASP A 186 -5.89 17.27 -14.24
C ASP A 186 -4.80 18.28 -14.57
N LEU A 187 -3.58 17.81 -14.86
CA LEU A 187 -2.45 18.69 -15.14
C LEU A 187 -2.62 19.45 -16.45
N VAL A 188 -3.19 18.83 -17.47
CA VAL A 188 -3.55 19.54 -18.71
C VAL A 188 -4.63 20.57 -18.43
N ALA A 189 -5.64 20.26 -17.61
CA ALA A 189 -6.68 21.22 -17.23
C ALA A 189 -6.14 22.38 -16.36
N VAL A 190 -5.15 22.12 -15.50
CA VAL A 190 -4.41 23.14 -14.73
C VAL A 190 -3.59 24.01 -15.69
N ALA A 191 -2.83 23.42 -16.60
CA ALA A 191 -2.03 24.13 -17.58
C ALA A 191 -2.89 25.06 -18.47
N LEU A 192 -4.05 24.57 -18.93
CA LEU A 192 -5.04 25.35 -19.68
C LEU A 192 -5.63 26.52 -18.89
N ALA A 193 -5.74 26.40 -17.57
CA ALA A 193 -6.22 27.49 -16.72
C ALA A 193 -5.26 28.70 -16.73
N GLY A 194 -4.00 28.50 -17.13
CA GLY A 194 -3.03 29.57 -17.41
C GLY A 194 -3.22 30.27 -18.77
N GLY A 195 -4.20 29.86 -19.57
CA GLY A 195 -4.56 30.52 -20.84
C GLY A 195 -3.76 30.08 -22.07
N GLY A 196 -2.91 29.05 -21.95
CA GLY A 196 -2.13 28.52 -23.07
C GLY A 196 -2.93 27.64 -24.05
N ALA A 197 -2.37 27.39 -25.24
CA ALA A 197 -2.92 26.45 -26.21
C ALA A 197 -2.91 24.99 -25.68
N ALA A 198 -3.87 24.18 -26.12
CA ALA A 198 -4.05 22.80 -25.66
C ALA A 198 -2.81 21.92 -25.86
N ASP A 199 -2.16 21.99 -27.03
CA ASP A 199 -0.98 21.18 -27.33
C ASP A 199 0.21 21.55 -26.42
N ARG A 200 0.37 22.86 -26.13
CA ARG A 200 1.37 23.34 -25.18
C ARG A 200 1.03 22.89 -23.75
N ALA A 201 -0.22 22.98 -23.35
CA ALA A 201 -0.67 22.55 -22.02
C ALA A 201 -0.40 21.06 -21.79
N ARG A 202 -0.68 20.23 -22.80
CA ARG A 202 -0.33 18.80 -22.84
C ARG A 202 1.17 18.56 -22.71
N ALA A 203 1.98 19.24 -23.52
CA ALA A 203 3.43 19.07 -23.51
C ALA A 203 4.05 19.49 -22.17
N VAL A 204 3.59 20.60 -21.58
CA VAL A 204 4.05 21.06 -20.27
C VAL A 204 3.70 20.05 -19.19
N ALA A 205 2.47 19.55 -19.15
CA ALA A 205 2.06 18.51 -18.20
C ALA A 205 2.91 17.24 -18.32
N ALA A 206 3.17 16.79 -19.56
CA ALA A 206 3.99 15.61 -19.81
C ALA A 206 5.44 15.79 -19.35
N SER A 207 6.05 16.93 -19.68
CA SER A 207 7.42 17.26 -19.25
C SER A 207 7.53 17.34 -17.73
N ALA A 208 6.60 18.02 -17.04
CA ALA A 208 6.65 18.17 -15.59
C ALA A 208 6.47 16.83 -14.85
N LEU A 209 5.62 15.93 -15.36
CA LEU A 209 5.50 14.57 -14.82
C LEU A 209 6.78 13.76 -15.03
N ALA A 210 7.39 13.84 -16.22
CA ALA A 210 8.64 13.16 -16.52
C ALA A 210 9.81 13.69 -15.66
N ASP A 211 9.93 15.01 -15.53
CA ASP A 211 10.96 15.69 -14.71
C ASP A 211 10.85 15.30 -13.23
N ALA A 212 9.62 15.11 -12.74
CA ALA A 212 9.36 14.64 -11.38
C ALA A 212 9.48 13.11 -11.21
N GLY A 213 9.65 12.34 -12.30
CA GLY A 213 9.68 10.87 -12.27
C GLY A 213 8.32 10.23 -11.99
N VAL A 214 7.22 10.94 -12.26
CA VAL A 214 5.85 10.41 -12.11
C VAL A 214 5.43 9.70 -13.40
N VAL A 215 5.25 8.38 -13.31
CA VAL A 215 4.61 7.62 -14.40
C VAL A 215 3.10 7.83 -14.32
N ALA A 216 2.56 8.63 -15.23
CA ALA A 216 1.12 8.86 -15.36
C ALA A 216 0.54 8.06 -16.53
N GLY A 217 -0.56 7.35 -16.27
CA GLY A 217 -1.45 6.87 -17.33
C GLY A 217 -2.42 7.98 -17.77
N GLY A 218 -3.34 7.64 -18.66
CA GLY A 218 -4.43 8.55 -19.03
C GLY A 218 -4.15 9.47 -20.23
N TRP A 219 -3.02 9.29 -20.92
CA TRP A 219 -2.62 10.18 -22.02
C TRP A 219 -3.47 9.98 -23.28
N ASP A 220 -3.92 8.75 -23.55
CA ASP A 220 -4.83 8.46 -24.65
C ASP A 220 -6.19 9.13 -24.40
N GLU A 221 -6.66 9.15 -23.14
CA GLU A 221 -7.86 9.85 -22.72
C GLU A 221 -7.71 11.37 -22.82
N VAL A 222 -6.54 11.92 -22.50
CA VAL A 222 -6.22 13.33 -22.75
C VAL A 222 -6.36 13.63 -24.25
N ASP A 223 -5.70 12.85 -25.11
CA ASP A 223 -5.72 13.08 -26.56
C ASP A 223 -7.14 12.96 -27.12
N ALA A 224 -7.89 11.93 -26.70
CA ALA A 224 -9.28 11.76 -27.08
C ALA A 224 -10.17 12.93 -26.65
N ALA A 225 -9.97 13.47 -25.44
CA ALA A 225 -10.72 14.61 -24.93
C ALA A 225 -10.37 15.91 -25.66
N LEU A 226 -9.09 16.16 -25.94
CA LEU A 226 -8.63 17.31 -26.72
C LEU A 226 -9.23 17.27 -28.14
N ASP A 227 -9.18 16.11 -28.78
CA ASP A 227 -9.74 15.88 -30.11
C ASP A 227 -11.27 16.03 -30.13
N LEU A 228 -11.97 15.49 -29.12
CA LEU A 228 -13.42 15.64 -28.98
C LEU A 228 -13.79 17.12 -28.85
N ALA A 229 -13.13 17.86 -27.96
CA ALA A 229 -13.38 19.28 -27.76
C ALA A 229 -13.12 20.10 -29.02
N ARG A 230 -12.04 19.76 -29.77
CA ARG A 230 -11.70 20.41 -31.05
C ARG A 230 -12.78 20.17 -32.10
N ARG A 231 -13.30 18.94 -32.23
CA ARG A 231 -14.37 18.60 -33.18
C ARG A 231 -15.72 19.18 -32.81
N ALA A 232 -16.04 19.23 -31.52
CA ALA A 232 -17.34 19.67 -31.01
C ALA A 232 -17.40 21.19 -30.74
N GLY A 233 -16.27 21.89 -30.75
CA GLY A 233 -16.21 23.34 -30.46
C GLY A 233 -16.53 23.70 -29.00
N VAL A 234 -16.35 22.76 -28.07
CA VAL A 234 -16.70 22.96 -26.65
C VAL A 234 -15.46 23.29 -25.79
N PRO A 235 -15.63 23.98 -24.64
CA PRO A 235 -14.53 24.26 -23.74
C PRO A 235 -13.86 22.99 -23.20
N VAL A 236 -12.60 22.77 -23.57
CA VAL A 236 -11.84 21.55 -23.28
C VAL A 236 -11.56 21.33 -21.79
N ARG A 237 -11.39 22.40 -21.01
CA ARG A 237 -11.06 22.30 -19.57
C ARG A 237 -12.14 21.55 -18.80
N GLY A 238 -13.41 21.88 -19.01
CA GLY A 238 -14.53 21.23 -18.31
C GLY A 238 -14.61 19.73 -18.61
N LEU A 239 -14.38 19.36 -19.87
CA LEU A 239 -14.34 17.97 -20.32
C LEU A 239 -13.21 17.18 -19.65
N LEU A 240 -11.98 17.72 -19.63
CA LEU A 240 -10.84 17.09 -18.96
C LEU A 240 -11.10 16.87 -17.47
N LEU A 241 -11.73 17.83 -16.80
CA LEU A 241 -12.07 17.70 -15.37
C LEU A 241 -13.14 16.64 -15.11
N ALA A 242 -14.12 16.52 -16.01
CA ALA A 242 -15.15 15.48 -15.94
C ALA A 242 -14.54 14.09 -16.15
N GLU A 243 -13.69 13.92 -17.18
CA GLU A 243 -12.98 12.66 -17.42
C GLU A 243 -12.00 12.32 -16.30
N ALA A 244 -11.32 13.31 -15.71
CA ALA A 244 -10.45 13.08 -14.55
C ALA A 244 -11.24 12.55 -13.34
N THR A 245 -12.46 13.05 -13.14
CA THR A 245 -13.37 12.59 -12.08
C THR A 245 -13.87 11.18 -12.38
N ALA A 246 -14.22 10.91 -13.65
CA ALA A 246 -14.66 9.59 -14.09
C ALA A 246 -13.53 8.54 -13.96
N ALA A 247 -12.31 8.89 -14.34
CA ALA A 247 -11.13 8.03 -14.22
C ALA A 247 -10.86 7.66 -12.76
N ARG A 248 -10.96 8.62 -11.83
CA ARG A 248 -10.84 8.36 -10.39
C ARG A 248 -11.92 7.45 -9.84
N MET A 249 -13.16 7.64 -10.28
CA MET A 249 -14.26 6.76 -9.88
C MET A 249 -14.04 5.33 -10.37
N ARG A 250 -13.66 5.14 -11.64
CA ARG A 250 -13.32 3.83 -12.21
C ARG A 250 -12.19 3.17 -11.42
N ALA A 251 -11.09 3.90 -11.19
CA ALA A 251 -9.93 3.41 -10.45
C ALA A 251 -10.27 3.02 -9.00
N ARG A 252 -11.18 3.75 -8.34
CA ARG A 252 -11.69 3.39 -7.01
C ARG A 252 -12.46 2.09 -7.03
N LEU A 253 -13.41 1.93 -7.95
CA LEU A 253 -14.20 0.70 -8.08
C LEU A 253 -13.30 -0.50 -8.39
N ASP A 254 -12.32 -0.33 -9.29
CA ASP A 254 -11.32 -1.35 -9.59
C ASP A 254 -10.43 -1.66 -8.39
N GLY A 255 -10.11 -0.66 -7.57
CA GLY A 255 -9.38 -0.81 -6.31
C GLY A 255 -10.14 -1.64 -5.30
N GLU A 256 -11.42 -1.33 -5.09
CA GLU A 256 -12.32 -2.07 -4.20
C GLU A 256 -12.49 -3.53 -4.66
N ALA A 257 -12.72 -3.75 -5.95
CA ALA A 257 -12.80 -5.09 -6.54
C ALA A 257 -11.48 -5.89 -6.37
N ARG A 258 -10.32 -5.25 -6.59
CA ARG A 258 -9.00 -5.87 -6.36
C ARG A 258 -8.79 -6.23 -4.89
N ALA A 259 -9.21 -5.37 -3.96
CA ALA A 259 -9.12 -5.63 -2.52
C ALA A 259 -9.98 -6.84 -2.11
N GLN A 260 -11.22 -6.92 -2.62
CA GLN A 260 -12.12 -8.06 -2.39
C GLN A 260 -11.55 -9.36 -2.95
N ARG A 261 -11.05 -9.35 -4.20
CA ARG A 261 -10.39 -10.51 -4.80
C ARG A 261 -9.18 -10.95 -3.99
N ALA A 262 -8.37 -10.01 -3.51
CA ALA A 262 -7.22 -10.30 -2.67
C ALA A 262 -7.64 -10.92 -1.32
N ALA A 263 -8.73 -10.44 -0.72
CA ALA A 263 -9.28 -11.02 0.51
C ALA A 263 -9.65 -12.50 0.34
N VAL A 264 -10.30 -12.86 -0.76
CA VAL A 264 -10.64 -14.25 -1.09
C VAL A 264 -9.38 -15.06 -1.42
N GLN A 265 -8.48 -14.52 -2.24
CA GLN A 265 -7.24 -15.19 -2.65
C GLN A 265 -6.29 -15.46 -1.48
N LEU A 266 -6.38 -14.69 -0.39
CA LEU A 266 -5.59 -14.94 0.82
C LEU A 266 -5.95 -16.28 1.47
N ALA A 267 -7.16 -16.82 1.29
CA ALA A 267 -7.51 -18.14 1.84
C ALA A 267 -6.70 -19.29 1.20
N LEU A 268 -6.29 -19.15 -0.06
CA LEU A 268 -5.56 -20.18 -0.82
C LEU A 268 -4.17 -20.52 -0.23
N PRO A 269 -3.24 -19.56 -0.03
CA PRO A 269 -1.94 -19.85 0.59
C PRO A 269 -2.10 -20.39 2.01
N LEU A 270 -3.12 -19.93 2.73
CA LEU A 270 -3.41 -20.42 4.08
C LEU A 270 -3.83 -21.90 4.08
N GLY A 271 -4.81 -22.27 3.26
CA GLY A 271 -5.25 -23.66 3.17
C GLY A 271 -4.17 -24.58 2.60
N ALA A 272 -3.57 -24.19 1.46
CA ALA A 272 -2.65 -25.05 0.71
C ALA A 272 -1.27 -25.22 1.36
N CYS A 273 -0.80 -24.24 2.14
CA CYS A 273 0.53 -24.30 2.74
C CYS A 273 0.51 -24.47 4.26
N VAL A 274 -0.46 -23.87 4.98
CA VAL A 274 -0.41 -23.86 6.46
C VAL A 274 -0.93 -25.17 7.05
N LEU A 275 -1.93 -25.81 6.46
CA LEU A 275 -2.38 -27.15 6.89
C LEU A 275 -1.26 -28.21 6.77
N PRO A 276 -0.61 -28.39 5.61
CA PRO A 276 0.50 -29.34 5.52
C PRO A 276 1.71 -28.92 6.38
N ALA A 277 2.00 -27.62 6.49
CA ALA A 277 3.05 -27.16 7.40
C ALA A 277 2.75 -27.51 8.86
N PHE A 278 1.51 -27.34 9.32
CA PHE A 278 1.11 -27.71 10.68
C PHE A 278 1.30 -29.21 10.92
N SER A 279 0.88 -30.05 9.96
CA SER A 279 1.08 -31.50 10.05
C SER A 279 2.57 -31.87 10.15
N LEU A 280 3.42 -31.28 9.29
CA LEU A 280 4.86 -31.55 9.28
C LEU A 280 5.61 -31.00 10.51
N LEU A 281 5.16 -29.88 11.07
CA LEU A 281 5.79 -29.24 12.22
C LEU A 281 5.33 -29.79 13.56
N VAL A 282 4.08 -30.25 13.65
CA VAL A 282 3.48 -30.67 14.93
C VAL A 282 3.26 -32.17 14.97
N ILE A 283 2.61 -32.76 13.97
CA ILE A 283 2.20 -34.18 14.03
C ILE A 283 3.40 -35.09 13.81
N VAL A 284 4.21 -34.86 12.77
CA VAL A 284 5.34 -35.74 12.42
C VAL A 284 6.37 -35.85 13.55
N PRO A 285 6.87 -34.76 14.16
CA PRO A 285 7.84 -34.86 15.25
C PRO A 285 7.27 -35.54 16.50
N LEU A 286 5.98 -35.33 16.77
CA LEU A 286 5.28 -35.98 17.89
C LEU A 286 5.26 -37.49 17.71
N VAL A 287 4.87 -37.95 16.51
CA VAL A 287 4.82 -39.38 16.17
C VAL A 287 6.20 -39.99 16.21
N VAL A 288 7.23 -39.32 15.67
CA VAL A 288 8.63 -39.80 15.73
C VAL A 288 9.08 -39.95 17.18
N SER A 289 8.87 -38.93 18.02
CA SER A 289 9.23 -38.96 19.43
C SER A 289 8.51 -40.07 20.21
N MET A 290 7.21 -40.28 19.94
CA MET A 290 6.45 -41.37 20.55
C MET A 290 6.94 -42.75 20.12
N LEU A 291 7.28 -42.93 18.83
CA LEU A 291 7.83 -44.19 18.32
C LEU A 291 9.21 -44.49 18.92
N GLU A 292 10.09 -43.49 19.00
CA GLU A 292 11.40 -43.63 19.63
C GLU A 292 11.27 -44.01 21.11
N GLY A 293 10.39 -43.34 21.86
CA GLY A 293 10.10 -43.65 23.26
C GLY A 293 9.43 -45.02 23.50
N ALA A 294 8.63 -45.49 22.54
CA ALA A 294 8.00 -46.81 22.61
C ALA A 294 8.95 -47.96 22.24
N LEU A 295 10.00 -47.69 21.45
CA LEU A 295 10.99 -48.67 21.03
C LEU A 295 12.18 -48.77 22.00
N THR A 296 12.46 -47.73 22.78
CA THR A 296 13.51 -47.75 23.83
C THR A 296 13.41 -48.86 24.89
N PRO A 297 12.24 -49.42 25.27
CA PRO A 297 12.16 -50.52 26.24
C PRO A 297 12.42 -51.93 25.65
N LEU A 298 12.60 -52.08 24.34
CA LEU A 298 12.70 -53.38 23.64
C LEU A 298 14.12 -53.77 23.21
N GLY A 299 15.13 -52.98 23.58
CA GLY A 299 16.56 -53.28 23.36
C GLY A 299 17.35 -53.13 24.65
#